data_AF-A0A2V8PEK4-F1
#
_entry.id   AF-A0A2V8PEK4-F1
#
_cell.length_a   1.000
_cell.length_b   1.000
_cell.length_c   1.000
_cell.angle_alpha   90.00
_cell.angle_beta   90.00
_cell.angle_gamma   90.00
#
_symmetry.space_group_name_H-M   'P 1'
#
loop_
_entity.id
_entity.type
_entity.pdbx_description
1 polymer ?
#
loop_
_entity_poly.entity_id
_entity_poly.type
_entity_poly.pdbx_seq_one_letter_code
_entity_poly.pdbx_strand_id
1 'polypeptide(L)' 'MGRVLGIAIWIITVASVWMFVSGRWWFPEAISEHGPSVDGQFKITIVVVGIAFAAAQIGLGWVVWKYRDRASSQRATYS' A
#
# COMPACT_ATOMS: atom_id res chain seq x y z
N MET A 1 -13.70 -14.85 -7.54
CA MET A 1 -12.51 -14.66 -6.69
C MET A 1 -11.85 -13.28 -6.85
N GLY A 2 -11.69 -12.72 -8.06
CA GLY A 2 -10.97 -11.44 -8.26
C GLY A 2 -11.49 -10.21 -7.51
N ARG A 3 -12.80 -10.15 -7.18
CA ARG A 3 -13.37 -9.06 -6.37
C ARG A 3 -12.91 -9.10 -4.91
N VAL A 4 -12.82 -10.29 -4.31
CA VAL A 4 -12.38 -10.45 -2.92
C VAL A 4 -10.90 -10.10 -2.78
N LEU A 5 -10.07 -10.55 -3.73
CA LEU A 5 -8.65 -10.17 -3.79
C LEU A 5 -8.46 -8.66 -3.93
N GLY A 6 -9.20 -8.01 -4.83
CA GLY A 6 -9.12 -6.56 -4.98
C GLY A 6 -9.51 -5.79 -3.72
N ILE A 7 -10.59 -6.20 -3.05
CA ILE A 7 -11.03 -5.59 -1.78
C ILE A 7 -9.97 -5.80 -0.69
N ALA A 8 -9.43 -7.02 -0.57
CA ALA A 8 -8.38 -7.31 0.40
C ALA A 8 -7.16 -6.41 0.17
N ILE A 9 -6.65 -6.32 -1.07
CA ILE A 9 -5.49 -5.48 -1.44
C ILE A 9 -5.74 -4.00 -1.07
N TRP A 10 -6.93 -3.47 -1.32
CA TRP A 10 -7.24 -2.10 -0.93
C TRP A 10 -7.30 -1.92 0.59
N ILE A 11 -7.88 -2.88 1.33
CA ILE A 11 -7.94 -2.82 2.80
C ILE A 11 -6.54 -2.85 3.41
N ILE A 12 -5.68 -3.80 3.03
CA ILE A 12 -4.32 -3.86 3.57
C ILE A 12 -3.51 -2.63 3.19
N THR A 13 -3.68 -2.09 1.97
CA THR A 13 -3.01 -0.86 1.56
C THR A 13 -3.39 0.33 2.44
N VAL A 14 -4.69 0.55 2.64
CA VAL A 14 -5.19 1.65 3.48
C VAL A 14 -4.74 1.47 4.93
N ALA A 15 -4.81 0.25 5.46
CA ALA A 15 -4.36 -0.06 6.81
C ALA A 15 -2.85 0.20 6.99
N SER A 16 -2.03 -0.22 6.03
CA SER A 16 -0.58 0.04 6.04
C SER A 16 -0.29 1.54 5.98
N VAL A 17 -0.88 2.28 5.04
CA VAL A 17 -0.68 3.73 4.92
C VAL A 17 -1.12 4.44 6.20
N TRP A 18 -2.27 4.06 6.77
CA TRP A 18 -2.73 4.63 8.03
C TRP A 18 -1.76 4.37 9.18
N MET A 19 -1.25 3.14 9.32
CA MET A 19 -0.26 2.83 10.35
C MET A 19 0.98 3.74 10.24
N PHE A 20 1.49 3.96 9.02
CA PHE A 20 2.62 4.87 8.77
C PHE A 20 2.28 6.35 8.95
N VAL A 21 1.04 6.79 8.73
CA VAL A 21 0.66 8.20 8.96
C VAL A 21 0.32 8.48 10.42
N SER A 22 -0.15 7.47 11.16
CA SER A 22 -0.69 7.63 12.51
C SER A 22 0.32 8.15 13.54
N GLY A 23 1.62 8.10 13.27
CA GLY A 23 2.60 8.63 14.22
C GLY A 23 2.76 7.79 15.51
N ARG A 24 1.94 6.75 15.72
CA ARG A 24 1.72 6.19 17.06
C ARG A 24 2.94 5.45 17.62
N TRP A 25 3.76 4.88 16.74
CA TRP A 25 5.01 4.18 17.08
C TRP A 25 6.26 4.92 16.59
N TRP A 26 6.23 6.26 16.58
CA TRP A 26 7.42 7.04 16.23
C TRP A 26 8.47 7.07 17.35
N PHE A 27 9.65 7.57 16.99
CA PHE A 27 10.79 7.71 17.89
C PHE A 27 10.45 8.50 19.16
N PRO A 28 11.05 8.11 20.30
CA PRO A 28 11.01 8.91 21.52
C PRO A 28 11.79 10.21 21.34
N GLU A 29 11.66 11.13 22.29
CA GLU A 29 12.39 12.39 22.27
C GLU A 29 13.91 12.16 22.26
N ALA A 30 14.61 12.90 21.40
CA ALA A 30 16.04 12.74 21.20
C ALA A 30 16.83 13.19 22.44
N ILE A 31 17.71 12.31 22.94
CA ILE A 31 18.57 12.57 24.11
C ILE A 31 19.94 13.13 23.69
N SER A 32 20.29 13.02 22.41
CA SER A 32 21.57 13.45 21.84
C SER A 32 21.37 14.57 20.82
N GLU A 33 22.35 15.48 20.73
CA GLU A 33 22.38 16.57 19.75
C GLU A 33 22.34 16.07 18.29
N HIS A 34 22.79 14.83 18.04
CA HIS A 34 22.72 14.19 16.73
C HIS A 34 21.43 13.36 16.50
N GLY A 35 20.59 13.16 17.51
CA GLY A 35 19.33 12.41 17.37
C GLY A 35 18.40 12.99 16.29
N PRO A 36 18.17 14.32 16.26
CA PRO A 36 17.26 14.93 15.27
C PRO A 36 17.69 14.75 13.81
N SER A 37 19.00 14.69 13.51
CA SER A 37 19.49 14.52 12.14
C SER A 37 19.26 13.10 11.63
N VAL A 38 19.45 12.09 12.49
CA VAL A 38 19.18 10.68 12.18
C VAL A 38 17.67 10.46 11.99
N ASP A 39 16.85 11.00 12.88
CA ASP A 39 15.40 10.93 12.78
C ASP A 39 14.88 11.61 11.50
N GLY A 40 15.51 12.72 11.10
CA GLY A 40 15.23 13.40 9.84
C GLY A 40 15.49 12.52 8.63
N GLN A 41 16.64 11.83 8.59
CA GLN A 41 16.96 10.91 7.51
C GLN A 41 15.95 9.76 7.43
N PHE A 42 15.60 9.16 8.56
CA PHE A 42 14.58 8.11 8.60
C PHE A 42 13.22 8.62 8.07
N LYS A 43 12.79 9.83 8.46
CA LYS A 43 11.55 10.44 7.99
C LYS A 43 11.55 10.62 6.48
N ILE A 44 12.67 11.06 5.89
CA ILE A 44 12.79 11.19 4.44
C ILE A 44 12.64 9.81 3.77
N THR A 45 13.39 8.81 4.25
CA THR A 45 13.35 7.46 3.70
C THR A 45 11.96 6.84 3.79
N ILE A 46 11.30 6.93 4.94
CA ILE A 46 9.98 6.31 5.13
C ILE A 46 8.89 7.00 4.29
N VAL A 47 9.01 8.31 4.05
CA VAL A 47 8.12 9.03 3.13
C VAL A 47 8.33 8.55 1.70
N VAL A 48 9.58 8.48 1.23
CA VAL A 48 9.88 8.04 -0.15
C VAL A 48 9.40 6.60 -0.38
N VAL A 49 9.72 5.69 0.53
CA VAL A 49 9.29 4.28 0.44
C VAL A 49 7.77 4.15 0.57
N GLY A 50 7.15 4.92 1.47
CA GLY A 50 5.70 4.95 1.64
C GLY A 50 4.96 5.39 0.37
N ILE A 51 5.46 6.42 -0.32
CA ILE A 51 4.92 6.87 -1.61
C ILE A 51 5.08 5.78 -2.67
N ALA A 52 6.27 5.18 -2.79
CA ALA A 52 6.53 4.13 -3.76
C ALA A 52 5.62 2.89 -3.54
N PHE A 53 5.46 2.49 -2.28
CA PHE A 53 4.55 1.41 -1.89
C PHE A 53 3.10 1.75 -2.24
N ALA A 54 2.61 2.94 -1.86
CA ALA A 54 1.24 3.36 -2.16
C ALA A 54 0.98 3.40 -3.68
N ALA A 55 1.92 3.92 -4.47
CA ALA A 55 1.82 3.94 -5.93
C ALA A 55 1.74 2.52 -6.51
N ALA A 56 2.58 1.59 -6.03
CA ALA A 56 2.55 0.19 -6.44
C ALA A 56 1.21 -0.49 -6.09
N GLN A 57 0.68 -0.25 -4.90
CA GLN A 57 -0.60 -0.83 -4.47
C GLN A 57 -1.79 -0.28 -5.25
N ILE A 58 -1.80 1.03 -5.56
CA ILE A 58 -2.83 1.63 -6.41
C ILE A 58 -2.77 1.00 -7.81
N GLY A 59 -1.57 0.85 -8.38
CA GLY A 59 -1.37 0.19 -9.67
C GLY A 59 -1.88 -1.26 -9.66
N LEU A 60 -1.51 -2.03 -8.64
CA LEU A 60 -1.96 -3.41 -8.47
C LEU A 60 -3.49 -3.49 -8.31
N GLY A 61 -4.07 -2.65 -7.45
CA GLY A 61 -5.51 -2.57 -7.23
C GLY A 61 -6.27 -2.22 -8.51
N TRP A 62 -5.73 -1.31 -9.33
CA TRP A 62 -6.29 -0.96 -10.62
C TRP A 62 -6.22 -2.12 -11.62
N VAL A 63 -5.08 -2.80 -11.74
CA VAL A 63 -4.92 -3.97 -12.61
C VAL A 63 -5.90 -5.08 -12.21
N VAL A 64 -5.99 -5.40 -10.92
CA VAL A 64 -6.93 -6.40 -10.41
C VAL A 64 -8.38 -5.99 -10.71
N TRP A 65 -8.73 -4.71 -10.62
CA TRP A 65 -10.08 -4.24 -10.92
C TRP A 65 -10.40 -4.21 -12.42
N LYS A 66 -9.42 -3.86 -13.26
CA LYS A 66 -9.53 -3.75 -14.72
C LYS A 66 -9.59 -5.12 -15.39
N TYR A 67 -8.71 -6.04 -14.98
CA TYR A 67 -8.58 -7.38 -15.55
C TYR A 67 -9.27 -8.46 -14.71
N ARG A 68 -10.09 -8.09 -13.71
CA ARG A 68 -10.93 -9.10 -13.04
C ARG A 68 -11.77 -9.79 -14.10
N ASP A 69 -11.66 -11.11 -14.10
CA ASP A 69 -12.40 -11.96 -15.00
C ASP A 69 -13.90 -11.67 -14.82
N ARG A 70 -14.50 -11.05 -15.84
CA ARG A 70 -15.95 -10.96 -15.96
C ARG A 70 -16.32 -12.30 -16.53
N ALA A 71 -16.53 -13.29 -15.67
CA ALA A 71 -17.15 -14.56 -16.05
C ALA A 71 -18.60 -14.29 -16.50
N SER A 72 -18.80 -13.55 -17.60
CA SER A 72 -19.97 -13.70 -18.44
C SER A 72 -19.76 -15.03 -19.14
N SER A 73 -20.25 -16.10 -18.51
CA SER A 73 -21.14 -17.13 -19.07
C SER A 73 -20.98 -17.60 -20.54
N GLN A 74 -19.93 -17.26 -21.27
CA GLN A 74 -19.70 -17.77 -22.62
C GLN A 74 -18.92 -19.07 -22.46
N ARG A 75 -19.68 -20.13 -22.16
CA ARG A 75 -19.25 -21.49 -22.45
C ARG A 75 -18.65 -21.48 -23.85
N ALA A 76 -17.42 -21.95 -24.00
CA ALA A 76 -16.80 -22.14 -25.29
C ALA A 76 -17.68 -23.10 -26.10
N THR A 77 -18.46 -22.57 -27.04
CA THR A 77 -19.14 -23.37 -28.06
C THR A 77 -18.11 -23.72 -29.11
N TYR A 78 -17.68 -24.97 -29.11
CA TYR A 78 -16.97 -25.57 -30.23
C TYR A 78 -17.98 -25.78 -31.37
N SER A 79 -17.59 -25.44 -32.59
CA SER A 79 -18.29 -25.78 -33.84
C SER A 79 -17.47 -26.83 -34.58
#